data_AF-A0AAW5QSD0-F1
#
_entry.id   AF-A0AAW5QSD0-F1
#
_cell.length_a   1.000
_cell.length_b   1.000
_cell.length_c   1.000
_cell.angle_alpha   90.00
_cell.angle_beta   90.00
_cell.angle_gamma   90.00
#
_symmetry.space_group_name_H-M   'P 1'
#
loop_
_entity.id
_entity.type
_entity.pdbx_description
1 polymer ?
#
loop_
_entity_poly.entity_id
_entity_poly.type
_entity_poly.pdbx_seq_one_letter_code
_entity_poly.pdbx_strand_id
1 'polypeptide(L)'
;MTETACSTCHFVYSKEQPLCPPVAEALRKMATSAPTKSLSNYSTTRLRAMQREHCGTGRCRRCGFVYTPSVRLCPTSRRIALELETRFKAPIGEIKAGKGLCSGKGTAWTVTGNESAPWRQAVAACAQCPLLAQCATELERRLSSGEKISDQILAGRLFSTQGAEIDIEGFDKYADRRGVKTKGRSSRARRRAAGCTATAPMPAASDQLTLFGSAAA
;
A
#
# COMPACT_ATOMS: atom_id res chain seq x y z
N MET A 1 31.46 42.21 -26.00
CA MET A 1 30.65 41.08 -25.51
C MET A 1 29.33 41.67 -25.04
N THR A 2 28.21 41.32 -25.68
CA THR A 2 26.88 41.84 -25.30
C THR A 2 26.41 41.07 -24.07
N GLU A 3 26.50 41.69 -22.91
CA GLU A 3 25.97 41.16 -21.66
C GLU A 3 24.45 41.15 -21.73
N THR A 4 23.86 39.96 -21.86
CA THR A 4 22.42 39.78 -21.71
C THR A 4 22.07 39.90 -20.23
N ALA A 5 21.12 40.78 -19.90
CA ALA A 5 20.61 40.95 -18.55
C ALA A 5 19.11 40.61 -18.47
N CYS A 6 18.65 40.19 -17.31
CA CYS A 6 17.24 39.95 -17.04
C CYS A 6 16.47 41.27 -17.11
N SER A 7 15.43 41.35 -17.95
CA SER A 7 14.58 42.55 -18.06
C SER A 7 13.79 42.90 -16.80
N THR A 8 13.67 41.96 -15.86
CA THR A 8 12.85 42.12 -14.65
C THR A 8 13.68 42.39 -13.39
N CYS A 9 14.86 41.78 -13.26
CA CYS A 9 15.70 41.96 -12.07
C CYS A 9 17.12 42.46 -12.39
N HIS A 10 17.36 42.86 -13.64
CA HIS A 10 18.62 43.41 -14.16
C HIS A 10 19.85 42.54 -13.91
N PHE A 11 19.66 41.26 -13.62
CA PHE A 11 20.73 40.30 -13.37
C PHE A 11 21.49 40.01 -14.68
N VAL A 12 22.81 40.19 -14.67
CA VAL A 12 23.67 39.90 -15.82
C VAL A 12 24.00 38.42 -15.86
N TYR A 13 23.68 37.75 -16.97
CA TYR A 13 23.89 36.31 -17.11
C TYR A 13 25.37 36.00 -17.39
N SER A 14 25.90 34.96 -16.73
CA SER A 14 27.23 34.40 -17.01
C SER A 14 27.14 32.90 -17.32
N LYS A 15 28.22 32.32 -17.86
CA LYS A 15 28.29 30.87 -18.10
C LYS A 15 28.16 30.05 -16.80
N GLU A 16 28.69 30.57 -15.70
CA GLU A 16 28.65 29.92 -14.38
C GLU A 16 27.28 30.10 -13.70
N GLN A 17 26.57 31.18 -14.01
CA GLN A 17 25.28 31.50 -13.42
C GLN A 17 24.25 31.85 -14.51
N PRO A 18 23.69 30.83 -15.18
CA PRO A 18 22.79 31.02 -16.32
C PRO A 18 21.38 31.45 -15.92
N LEU A 19 21.05 31.47 -14.63
CA LEU A 19 19.73 31.80 -14.09
C LEU A 19 19.85 32.92 -13.07
N CYS A 20 18.96 33.90 -13.16
CA CYS A 20 18.91 34.95 -12.14
C CYS A 20 18.38 34.38 -10.82
N PRO A 21 18.77 34.96 -9.67
CA PRO A 21 18.41 34.42 -8.35
C PRO A 21 16.90 34.19 -8.15
N PRO A 22 15.98 35.09 -8.57
CA PRO A 22 14.55 34.86 -8.43
C PRO A 22 14.04 33.65 -9.22
N VAL A 23 14.54 33.45 -10.44
CA VAL A 23 14.16 32.29 -11.29
C VAL A 23 14.75 31.00 -10.73
N ALA A 24 16.01 31.02 -10.30
CA ALA A 24 16.63 29.87 -9.66
C ALA A 24 15.90 29.47 -8.37
N GLU A 25 15.46 30.44 -7.57
CA GLU A 25 14.68 30.21 -6.35
C GLU A 25 13.28 29.69 -6.65
N ALA A 26 12.59 30.23 -7.66
CA ALA A 26 11.29 29.72 -8.10
C ALA A 26 11.39 28.27 -8.58
N LEU A 27 12.41 27.94 -9.37
CA LEU A 27 12.67 26.57 -9.82
C LEU A 27 13.02 25.64 -8.64
N ARG A 28 13.79 26.11 -7.65
CA ARG A 28 14.05 25.35 -6.41
C ARG A 28 12.77 25.13 -5.63
N LYS A 29 11.92 26.14 -5.44
CA LYS A 29 10.63 26.02 -4.75
C LYS A 29 9.68 25.06 -5.46
N MET A 30 9.66 25.07 -6.79
CA MET A 30 8.90 24.08 -7.59
C MET A 30 9.48 22.67 -7.51
N ALA A 31 10.81 22.54 -7.36
CA ALA A 31 11.48 21.26 -7.19
C ALA A 31 11.31 20.70 -5.76
N THR A 32 11.26 21.56 -4.74
CA THR A 32 11.08 21.19 -3.33
C THR A 32 9.62 21.13 -2.91
N SER A 33 8.70 21.72 -3.67
CA SER A 33 7.27 21.49 -3.49
C SER A 33 6.98 20.02 -3.80
N ALA A 34 6.88 19.22 -2.74
CA ALA A 34 6.52 17.82 -2.82
C ALA A 34 5.21 17.66 -3.62
N PRO A 35 5.11 16.69 -4.54
CA PRO A 35 3.88 16.48 -5.27
C PRO A 35 2.76 16.11 -4.29
N THR A 36 1.71 16.93 -4.29
CA THR A 36 0.28 16.54 -4.31
C THR A 36 0.03 15.05 -4.06
N LYS A 37 -0.41 14.69 -2.84
CA LYS A 37 -0.97 13.38 -2.43
C LYS A 37 -0.16 12.15 -2.90
N SER A 38 0.43 11.42 -1.94
CA SER A 38 1.10 10.13 -2.21
C SER A 38 0.31 9.25 -3.20
N LEU A 39 0.99 8.66 -4.20
CA LEU A 39 0.37 7.80 -5.21
C LEU A 39 -0.40 6.62 -4.58
N SER A 40 -0.03 6.23 -3.36
CA SER A 40 -0.73 5.26 -2.51
C SER A 40 -2.22 5.60 -2.30
N ASN A 41 -2.57 6.89 -2.25
CA ASN A 41 -3.91 7.37 -1.91
C ASN A 41 -4.90 7.32 -3.08
N TYR A 42 -4.42 7.07 -4.30
CA TYR A 42 -5.27 6.98 -5.48
C TYR A 42 -5.78 5.54 -5.69
N SER A 43 -7.01 5.42 -6.21
CA SER A 43 -7.55 4.13 -6.63
C SER A 43 -6.77 3.59 -7.84
N THR A 44 -6.75 2.27 -8.00
CA THR A 44 -6.04 1.62 -9.12
C THR A 44 -6.54 2.08 -10.50
N THR A 45 -7.85 2.31 -10.64
CA THR A 45 -8.46 2.86 -11.85
C THR A 45 -7.96 4.27 -12.14
N ARG A 46 -7.85 5.11 -11.09
CA ARG A 46 -7.34 6.48 -11.23
C ARG A 46 -5.86 6.50 -11.61
N LEU A 47 -5.05 5.62 -11.01
CA LEU A 47 -3.64 5.48 -11.39
C LEU A 47 -3.47 5.05 -12.85
N ARG A 48 -4.25 4.09 -13.35
CA ARG A 48 -4.22 3.69 -14.77
C ARG A 48 -4.62 4.83 -15.70
N ALA A 49 -5.62 5.63 -15.33
CA ALA A 49 -6.00 6.82 -16.11
C ALA A 49 -4.86 7.85 -16.15
N MET A 50 -4.28 8.16 -14.99
CA MET A 50 -3.14 9.07 -14.88
C MET A 50 -1.92 8.58 -15.68
N GLN A 51 -1.63 7.28 -15.67
CA GLN A 51 -0.53 6.72 -16.46
C GLN A 51 -0.73 6.98 -17.96
N ARG A 52 -1.95 6.78 -18.49
CA ARG A 52 -2.26 7.01 -19.91
C ARG A 52 -2.16 8.48 -20.31
N GLU A 53 -2.39 9.42 -19.39
CA GLU A 53 -2.20 10.86 -19.66
C GLU A 53 -0.73 11.20 -19.95
N HIS A 54 0.23 10.41 -19.43
CA HIS A 54 1.66 10.62 -19.63
C HIS A 54 2.19 9.96 -20.93
N CYS A 55 1.61 10.33 -22.06
CA CYS A 55 2.01 9.87 -23.40
C CYS A 55 2.37 11.04 -24.34
N GLY A 56 3.00 10.72 -25.47
CA GLY A 56 3.33 11.68 -26.54
C GLY A 56 4.55 11.24 -27.36
N THR A 57 4.78 11.92 -28.49
CA THR A 57 5.98 11.77 -29.32
C THR A 57 6.86 13.01 -29.13
N GLY A 58 8.15 12.82 -28.83
CA GLY A 58 9.10 13.91 -28.54
C GLY A 58 8.91 14.59 -27.17
N ARG A 59 7.68 14.88 -26.73
CA ARG A 59 7.39 15.43 -25.39
C ARG A 59 6.14 14.80 -24.77
N CYS A 60 6.14 14.60 -23.45
CA CYS A 60 4.99 14.17 -22.68
C CYS A 60 3.93 15.27 -22.62
N ARG A 61 2.70 14.97 -23.06
CA ARG A 61 1.58 15.93 -23.08
C ARG A 61 1.16 16.42 -21.69
N ARG A 62 1.43 15.64 -20.63
CA ARG A 62 0.97 15.94 -19.27
C ARG A 62 1.97 16.72 -18.42
N CYS A 63 3.25 16.34 -18.45
CA CYS A 63 4.28 16.97 -17.61
C CYS A 63 5.39 17.67 -18.40
N GLY A 64 5.30 17.68 -19.73
CA GLY A 64 6.28 18.39 -20.57
C GLY A 64 7.66 17.72 -20.64
N PHE A 65 7.85 16.52 -20.09
CA PHE A 65 9.11 15.78 -20.19
C PHE A 65 9.48 15.51 -21.65
N VAL A 66 10.73 15.81 -22.03
CA VAL A 66 11.24 15.60 -23.40
C VAL A 66 11.82 14.20 -23.51
N TYR A 67 11.31 13.40 -24.45
CA TYR A 67 11.80 12.07 -24.73
C TYR A 67 13.11 12.14 -25.50
N THR A 68 14.07 11.32 -25.11
CA THR A 68 15.34 11.13 -25.81
C THR A 68 15.39 9.72 -26.40
N PRO A 69 16.29 9.43 -27.36
CA PRO A 69 16.45 8.08 -27.88
C PRO A 69 16.71 7.02 -26.80
N SER A 70 17.41 7.42 -25.71
CA SER A 70 17.72 6.60 -24.54
C SER A 70 16.61 6.55 -23.49
N VAL A 71 15.74 7.57 -23.40
CA VAL A 71 14.66 7.64 -22.41
C VAL A 71 13.33 7.85 -23.13
N ARG A 72 12.71 6.72 -23.50
CA ARG A 72 11.43 6.67 -24.22
C ARG A 72 10.20 6.65 -23.32
N LEU A 73 10.39 6.60 -22.00
CA LEU A 73 9.31 6.53 -21.00
C LEU A 73 9.32 7.77 -20.11
N CYS A 74 8.13 8.34 -19.88
CA CYS A 74 7.98 9.50 -19.02
C CYS A 74 8.30 9.10 -17.56
N PRO A 75 9.16 9.84 -16.83
CA PRO A 75 9.50 9.51 -15.44
C PRO A 75 8.29 9.43 -14.50
N THR A 76 7.28 10.27 -14.70
CA THR A 76 6.04 10.21 -13.92
C THR A 76 5.18 9.01 -14.30
N SER A 77 5.06 8.69 -15.59
CA SER A 77 4.41 7.44 -16.04
C SER A 77 5.09 6.22 -15.42
N ARG A 78 6.43 6.20 -15.39
CA ARG A 78 7.22 5.12 -14.80
C ARG A 78 6.96 4.98 -13.30
N ARG A 79 6.90 6.08 -12.55
CA ARG A 79 6.54 6.05 -11.11
C ARG A 79 5.13 5.49 -10.87
N ILE A 80 4.16 5.90 -11.69
CA ILE A 80 2.79 5.36 -11.61
C ILE A 80 2.76 3.87 -11.97
N ALA A 81 3.53 3.45 -12.99
CA ALA A 81 3.66 2.04 -13.35
C ALA A 81 4.23 1.21 -12.21
N LEU A 82 5.28 1.68 -11.53
CA LEU A 82 5.84 1.02 -10.35
C LEU A 82 4.82 0.89 -9.23
N GLU A 83 4.02 1.92 -8.96
CA GLU A 83 2.92 1.86 -7.98
C GLU A 83 1.78 0.92 -8.41
N LEU A 84 1.54 0.75 -9.71
CA LEU A 84 0.59 -0.24 -10.22
C LEU A 84 1.15 -1.67 -10.15
N GLU A 85 2.47 -1.83 -10.33
CA GLU A 85 3.18 -3.10 -10.20
C GLU A 85 3.24 -3.58 -8.75
N THR A 86 3.44 -2.69 -7.77
CA THR A 86 3.34 -3.05 -6.34
C THR A 86 1.94 -3.52 -5.95
N ARG A 87 0.92 -3.17 -6.75
CA ARG A 87 -0.47 -3.63 -6.58
C ARG A 87 -0.82 -4.83 -7.47
N PHE A 88 0.15 -5.44 -8.14
CA PHE A 88 -0.01 -6.52 -9.14
C PHE A 88 -1.00 -6.19 -10.28
N LYS A 89 -1.21 -4.92 -10.62
CA LYS A 89 -2.19 -4.51 -11.65
C LYS A 89 -1.58 -3.98 -12.95
N ALA A 90 -0.26 -4.07 -13.11
CA ALA A 90 0.46 -3.82 -14.35
C ALA A 90 1.17 -5.10 -14.82
N PRO A 91 1.43 -5.28 -16.13
CA PRO A 91 2.29 -6.36 -16.63
C PRO A 91 3.61 -6.35 -15.87
N ILE A 92 4.08 -7.53 -15.45
CA ILE A 92 5.32 -7.70 -14.70
C ILE A 92 6.47 -7.14 -15.56
N GLY A 93 6.99 -5.97 -15.20
CA GLY A 93 8.11 -5.34 -15.87
C GLY A 93 9.41 -6.11 -15.61
N GLU A 94 10.17 -6.33 -16.70
CA GLU A 94 11.53 -6.89 -16.80
C GLU A 94 12.03 -7.72 -15.60
N ILE A 95 12.02 -9.04 -15.78
CA ILE A 95 12.74 -9.99 -14.93
C ILE A 95 14.24 -9.65 -15.02
N LYS A 96 14.77 -8.96 -14.01
CA LYS A 96 16.22 -8.76 -13.90
C LYS A 96 16.86 -10.08 -13.52
N ALA A 97 17.86 -10.52 -14.28
CA ALA A 97 18.64 -11.72 -13.98
C ALA A 97 19.12 -11.69 -12.51
N GLY A 98 18.87 -12.77 -11.78
CA GLY A 98 19.26 -12.90 -10.37
C GLY A 98 18.37 -12.18 -9.34
N LYS A 99 17.29 -11.49 -9.75
CA LYS A 99 16.30 -10.92 -8.82
C LYS A 99 14.94 -11.57 -9.01
N GLY A 100 14.35 -12.08 -7.93
CA GLY A 100 13.01 -12.65 -7.95
C GLY A 100 11.96 -11.58 -8.28
N LEU A 101 10.81 -12.00 -8.83
CA LEU A 101 9.67 -11.10 -9.12
C LEU A 101 9.17 -10.37 -7.87
N CYS A 102 9.50 -10.89 -6.68
CA CYS A 102 9.19 -10.30 -5.39
C CYS A 102 10.14 -9.19 -4.92
N SER A 103 11.32 -9.04 -5.56
CA SER A 103 12.34 -8.08 -5.15
C SER A 103 11.83 -6.64 -5.24
N GLY A 104 11.82 -5.92 -4.12
CA GLY A 104 11.34 -4.54 -4.02
C GLY A 104 9.81 -4.38 -3.95
N LYS A 105 9.03 -5.47 -3.91
CA LYS A 105 7.55 -5.47 -3.87
C LYS A 105 7.00 -5.98 -2.54
N GLY A 106 7.70 -5.76 -1.42
CA GLY A 106 7.45 -6.44 -0.13
C GLY A 106 6.01 -6.40 0.39
N THR A 107 5.30 -5.28 0.21
CA THR A 107 3.90 -5.13 0.65
C THR A 107 2.95 -6.06 -0.10
N ALA A 108 3.24 -6.35 -1.36
CA ALA A 108 2.44 -7.19 -2.23
C ALA A 108 2.53 -8.69 -1.82
N TRP A 109 3.65 -9.09 -1.21
CA TRP A 109 3.90 -10.44 -0.72
C TRP A 109 3.57 -10.62 0.76
N THR A 110 3.08 -9.56 1.41
CA THR A 110 2.62 -9.61 2.80
C THR A 110 1.11 -9.84 2.80
N VAL A 111 0.65 -10.81 3.58
CA VAL A 111 -0.75 -11.15 3.74
C VAL A 111 -1.43 -10.07 4.59
N THR A 112 -1.97 -9.05 3.93
CA THR A 112 -2.72 -7.95 4.56
C THR A 112 -4.19 -7.97 4.16
N GLY A 113 -5.06 -7.40 5.00
CA GLY A 113 -6.50 -7.33 4.74
C GLY A 113 -7.23 -8.66 4.91
N ASN A 114 -8.42 -8.72 4.29
CA ASN A 114 -9.41 -9.81 4.37
C ASN A 114 -9.97 -10.18 2.99
N GLU A 115 -9.19 -9.94 1.92
CA GLU A 115 -9.57 -10.30 0.55
C GLU A 115 -8.60 -11.37 0.04
N SER A 116 -9.12 -12.47 -0.51
CA SER A 116 -8.32 -13.59 -1.02
C SER A 116 -7.76 -13.36 -2.43
N ALA A 117 -8.41 -12.50 -3.23
CA ALA A 117 -8.03 -12.28 -4.63
C ALA A 117 -6.59 -11.75 -4.81
N PRO A 118 -6.11 -10.75 -4.03
CA PRO A 118 -4.72 -10.30 -4.11
C PRO A 118 -3.72 -11.41 -3.75
N TRP A 119 -4.07 -12.29 -2.81
CA TRP A 119 -3.21 -13.38 -2.37
C TRP A 119 -3.05 -14.46 -3.44
N ARG A 120 -4.16 -14.86 -4.10
CA ARG A 120 -4.10 -15.78 -5.25
C ARG A 120 -3.24 -15.23 -6.37
N GLN A 121 -3.36 -13.94 -6.64
CA GLN A 121 -2.59 -13.28 -7.67
C GLN A 121 -1.09 -13.26 -7.35
N ALA A 122 -0.72 -12.99 -6.11
CA ALA A 122 0.67 -13.07 -5.65
C ALA A 122 1.22 -14.49 -5.79
N VAL A 123 0.48 -15.52 -5.35
CA VAL A 123 0.88 -16.92 -5.51
C VAL A 123 1.10 -17.30 -6.98
N ALA A 124 0.16 -16.93 -7.86
CA ALA A 124 0.29 -17.18 -9.30
C ALA A 124 1.50 -16.46 -9.92
N ALA A 125 1.80 -15.23 -9.47
CA ALA A 125 3.00 -14.51 -9.89
C ALA A 125 4.28 -15.18 -9.35
N CYS A 126 4.24 -15.77 -8.15
CA CYS A 126 5.37 -16.52 -7.59
C CYS A 126 5.66 -17.78 -8.42
N ALA A 127 4.62 -18.48 -8.86
CA ALA A 127 4.74 -19.68 -9.69
C ALA A 127 5.45 -19.42 -11.03
N GLN A 128 5.36 -18.18 -11.55
CA GLN A 128 6.01 -17.75 -12.79
C GLN A 128 7.44 -17.24 -12.56
N CYS A 129 7.94 -17.26 -11.32
CA CYS A 129 9.27 -16.74 -11.00
C CYS A 129 10.36 -17.74 -11.40
N PRO A 130 11.38 -17.33 -12.20
CA PRO A 130 12.50 -18.22 -12.55
C PRO A 130 13.32 -18.70 -11.36
N LEU A 131 13.26 -17.98 -10.22
CA LEU A 131 13.94 -18.34 -8.98
C LEU A 131 13.07 -19.20 -8.04
N LEU A 132 11.90 -19.67 -8.48
CA LEU A 132 10.98 -20.44 -7.64
C LEU A 132 11.65 -21.65 -6.99
N ALA A 133 12.39 -22.44 -7.77
CA ALA A 133 13.05 -23.65 -7.26
C ALA A 133 14.05 -23.33 -6.14
N GLN A 134 14.88 -22.30 -6.32
CA GLN A 134 15.84 -21.87 -5.28
C GLN A 134 15.12 -21.32 -4.05
N CYS A 135 14.04 -20.57 -4.25
CA CYS A 135 13.23 -20.02 -3.17
C CYS A 135 12.51 -21.12 -2.37
N ALA A 136 12.04 -22.18 -3.04
CA ALA A 136 11.45 -23.34 -2.39
C ALA A 136 12.47 -24.11 -1.54
N THR A 137 13.67 -24.36 -2.06
CA THR A 137 14.75 -25.02 -1.29
C THR A 137 15.13 -24.23 -0.04
N GLU A 138 15.29 -22.91 -0.18
CA GLU A 138 15.61 -22.04 0.95
C GLU A 138 14.46 -21.96 1.96
N LEU A 139 13.21 -21.95 1.49
CA LEU A 139 12.03 -22.02 2.36
C LEU A 139 12.02 -23.30 3.19
N GLU A 140 12.22 -24.46 2.56
CA GLU A 140 12.25 -25.75 3.27
C GLU A 140 13.39 -25.81 4.29
N ARG A 141 14.56 -25.25 3.96
CA ARG A 141 15.68 -25.12 4.90
C ARG A 141 15.29 -24.30 6.13
N ARG A 142 14.61 -23.16 5.93
CA ARG A 142 14.14 -22.28 7.02
C ARG A 142 13.09 -22.96 7.89
N LEU A 143 12.10 -23.61 7.28
CA LEU A 143 11.07 -24.37 7.99
C LEU A 143 11.69 -25.52 8.80
N SER A 144 12.65 -26.24 8.23
CA SER A 144 13.38 -27.32 8.92
C SER A 144 14.23 -26.82 10.09
N SER A 145 14.71 -25.57 10.01
CA SER A 145 15.41 -24.91 11.14
C SER A 145 14.48 -24.39 12.23
N GLY A 146 13.16 -24.57 12.10
CA GLY A 146 12.15 -24.10 13.05
C GLY A 146 11.76 -22.64 12.90
N GLU A 147 12.16 -21.98 11.80
CA GLU A 147 11.79 -20.59 11.55
C GLU A 147 10.30 -20.49 11.20
N LYS A 148 9.59 -19.60 11.90
CA LYS A 148 8.16 -19.34 11.66
C LYS A 148 7.98 -18.17 10.71
N ILE A 149 7.55 -18.47 9.48
CA ILE A 149 7.19 -17.46 8.48
C ILE A 149 5.72 -17.12 8.69
N SER A 150 5.43 -15.89 9.13
CA SER A 150 4.06 -15.44 9.37
C SER A 150 3.66 -14.30 8.43
N ASP A 151 2.38 -14.27 8.07
CA ASP A 151 1.75 -13.22 7.25
C ASP A 151 2.47 -12.94 5.93
N GLN A 152 3.06 -13.95 5.30
CA GLN A 152 3.84 -13.82 4.08
C GLN A 152 3.46 -14.86 3.04
N ILE A 153 3.67 -14.50 1.78
CA ILE A 153 3.59 -15.39 0.63
C ILE A 153 5.02 -15.62 0.14
N LEU A 154 5.50 -16.85 0.23
CA LEU A 154 6.88 -17.20 -0.11
C LEU A 154 6.91 -18.51 -0.89
N ALA A 155 7.72 -18.58 -1.96
CA ALA A 155 7.82 -19.72 -2.87
C ALA A 155 6.46 -20.28 -3.35
N GLY A 156 5.48 -19.40 -3.62
CA GLY A 156 4.13 -19.80 -4.07
C GLY A 156 3.21 -20.32 -2.98
N ARG A 157 3.62 -20.27 -1.71
CA ARG A 157 2.84 -20.76 -0.57
C ARG A 157 2.43 -19.60 0.32
N LEU A 158 1.23 -19.66 0.88
CA LEU A 158 0.71 -18.63 1.77
C LEU A 158 0.82 -19.08 3.21
N PHE A 159 1.41 -18.24 4.07
CA PHE A 159 1.52 -18.49 5.50
C PHE A 159 0.59 -17.60 6.30
N SER A 160 -0.14 -18.22 7.22
CA SER A 160 -1.01 -17.54 8.18
C SER A 160 -0.22 -16.73 9.22
N THR A 161 -0.94 -15.92 9.99
CA THR A 161 -0.42 -15.25 11.21
C THR A 161 0.29 -16.19 12.19
N GLN A 162 -0.06 -17.48 12.20
CA GLN A 162 0.50 -18.48 13.11
C GLN A 162 1.67 -19.26 12.50
N GLY A 163 2.01 -18.98 11.25
CA GLY A 163 3.02 -19.71 10.49
C GLY A 163 2.54 -21.04 9.89
N ALA A 164 1.25 -21.36 10.02
CA ALA A 164 0.65 -22.48 9.30
C ALA A 164 0.47 -22.11 7.82
N GLU A 165 0.84 -23.03 6.94
CA GLU A 165 0.55 -22.94 5.51
C GLU A 165 -0.95 -23.04 5.26
N ILE A 166 -1.42 -22.27 4.29
CA ILE A 166 -2.79 -22.30 3.80
C ILE A 166 -2.71 -22.64 2.32
N ASP A 167 -3.45 -23.67 1.92
CA ASP A 167 -3.60 -24.06 0.52
C ASP A 167 -4.56 -23.13 -0.22
N ILE A 168 -4.48 -23.07 -1.55
CA ILE A 168 -5.23 -22.16 -2.43
C ILE A 168 -6.75 -22.28 -2.21
N GLU A 169 -7.25 -23.50 -1.98
CA GLU A 169 -8.66 -23.77 -1.67
C GLU A 169 -9.10 -23.15 -0.33
N GLY A 170 -8.16 -22.99 0.60
CA GLY A 170 -8.36 -22.42 1.93
C GLY A 170 -8.34 -20.89 1.99
N PHE A 171 -8.03 -20.20 0.90
CA PHE A 171 -7.81 -18.73 0.92
C PHE A 171 -9.08 -17.96 1.30
N ASP A 172 -10.24 -18.32 0.76
CA ASP A 172 -11.51 -17.65 1.06
C ASP A 172 -11.89 -17.85 2.52
N LYS A 173 -11.82 -19.09 3.01
CA LYS A 173 -12.06 -19.42 4.43
C LYS A 173 -11.11 -18.68 5.37
N TYR A 174 -9.87 -18.45 4.95
CA TYR A 174 -8.92 -17.67 5.74
C TYR A 174 -9.24 -16.17 5.73
N ALA A 175 -9.59 -15.62 4.56
CA ALA A 175 -10.02 -14.25 4.38
C ALA A 175 -11.25 -13.93 5.24
N ASP A 176 -12.25 -14.81 5.23
CA ASP A 176 -13.47 -14.70 6.03
C ASP A 176 -13.15 -14.69 7.54
N ARG A 177 -12.34 -15.64 8.01
CA ARG A 177 -11.91 -15.70 9.41
C ARG A 177 -11.19 -14.42 9.85
N ARG A 178 -10.38 -13.82 8.98
CA ARG A 178 -9.75 -12.51 9.25
C ARG A 178 -10.78 -11.38 9.29
N GLY A 179 -11.72 -11.34 8.35
CA GLY A 179 -12.78 -10.33 8.30
C GLY A 179 -13.69 -10.36 9.53
N VAL A 180 -14.05 -11.56 10.01
CA VAL A 180 -14.86 -11.75 11.23
C VAL A 180 -14.12 -11.25 12.47
N LYS A 181 -12.81 -11.54 12.62
CA LYS A 181 -12.01 -11.02 13.74
C LYS A 181 -11.98 -9.49 13.78
N THR A 182 -11.89 -8.83 12.62
CA THR A 182 -11.91 -7.36 12.53
C THR A 182 -13.27 -6.77 12.93
N LYS A 183 -14.38 -7.35 12.44
CA LYS A 183 -15.75 -6.94 12.82
C LYS A 183 -16.03 -7.17 14.31
N GLY A 184 -15.60 -8.31 14.85
CA GLY A 184 -15.74 -8.63 16.28
C GLY A 184 -15.01 -7.63 17.17
N ARG A 185 -13.77 -7.25 16.82
CA ARG A 185 -12.96 -6.29 17.57
C ARG A 185 -13.55 -4.88 17.53
N SER A 186 -14.09 -4.45 16.38
CA SER A 186 -14.82 -3.19 16.23
C SER A 186 -16.11 -3.17 17.07
N SER A 187 -16.91 -4.24 17.05
CA SER A 187 -18.15 -4.32 17.84
C SER A 187 -17.89 -4.35 19.36
N ARG A 188 -16.78 -4.96 19.80
CA ARG A 188 -16.38 -5.01 21.22
C ARG A 188 -15.77 -3.69 21.69
N ALA A 189 -15.00 -3.00 20.84
CA ALA A 189 -14.51 -1.65 21.11
C ALA A 189 -15.67 -0.64 21.21
N ARG A 190 -16.66 -0.74 20.31
CA ARG A 190 -17.86 0.11 20.33
C ARG A 190 -18.75 -0.17 21.54
N ARG A 191 -18.86 -1.43 21.99
CA ARG A 191 -19.55 -1.78 23.24
C ARG A 191 -18.80 -1.33 24.50
N ARG A 192 -17.46 -1.36 24.51
CA ARG A 192 -16.66 -0.81 25.61
C ARG A 192 -16.74 0.72 25.69
N ALA A 193 -16.78 1.41 24.56
CA ALA A 193 -16.99 2.86 24.52
C ALA A 193 -18.40 3.26 24.98
N ALA A 194 -19.42 2.45 24.66
CA ALA A 194 -20.80 2.66 25.12
C ALA A 194 -21.05 2.24 26.58
N GLY A 195 -20.16 1.44 27.18
CA GLY A 195 -20.27 0.97 28.57
C GLY A 195 -19.78 1.96 29.63
N CYS A 196 -19.20 3.10 29.23
CA CYS A 196 -18.72 4.13 30.17
C CYS A 196 -19.77 5.22 30.50
N THR A 197 -21.02 5.08 30.06
CA THR A 197 -22.12 6.02 30.37
C THR A 197 -23.36 5.35 30.96
N ALA A 198 -23.24 4.13 31.48
CA ALA A 198 -24.34 3.51 32.23
C ALA A 198 -24.20 3.86 33.71
N THR A 199 -24.63 5.08 34.07
CA THR A 199 -24.97 5.42 35.45
C THR A 199 -26.08 4.45 35.89
N ALA A 200 -25.79 3.60 36.87
CA ALA A 200 -26.78 2.69 37.44
C ALA A 200 -27.96 3.51 38.01
N PRO A 201 -29.23 3.16 37.73
CA PRO A 201 -30.32 3.67 38.53
C PRO A 201 -30.21 3.02 39.91
N MET A 202 -29.99 3.88 40.92
CA MET A 202 -30.08 3.52 42.34
C MET A 202 -31.39 2.79 42.64
N PRO A 203 -31.38 1.63 43.33
CA PRO A 203 -32.60 1.08 43.87
C PRO A 203 -33.10 1.98 45.00
N ALA A 204 -34.33 2.48 44.87
CA ALA A 204 -35.01 3.22 45.92
C ALA A 204 -35.16 2.31 47.15
N ALA A 205 -34.70 2.82 48.30
CA ALA A 205 -34.85 2.18 49.58
C ALA A 205 -36.34 2.07 49.93
N SER A 206 -36.82 0.84 50.13
CA SER A 206 -38.09 0.57 50.80
C SER A 206 -37.84 0.49 52.31
N ASP A 207 -38.43 1.40 53.07
CA ASP A 207 -38.49 1.34 54.52
C ASP A 207 -39.74 0.56 54.97
N GLN A 208 -39.44 -0.57 55.60
CA GLN A 208 -40.12 -1.34 56.65
C GLN A 208 -41.66 -1.39 56.85
N LEU A 209 -42.13 -2.64 56.79
CA LEU A 209 -42.93 -3.40 57.79
C LEU A 209 -44.35 -2.96 58.17
N THR A 210 -45.32 -3.82 57.83
CA THR A 210 -46.25 -4.52 58.76
C THR A 210 -46.92 -5.66 57.96
N LEU A 211 -46.58 -6.93 58.21
CA LEU A 211 -47.20 -7.90 59.14
C LEU A 211 -48.65 -8.33 58.79
N PHE A 212 -48.72 -9.57 58.27
CA PHE A 212 -49.76 -10.61 58.28
C PHE A 212 -51.08 -10.48 57.50
N GLY A 213 -51.32 -11.51 56.68
CA GLY A 213 -52.62 -11.91 56.15
C GLY A 213 -52.50 -13.15 55.25
N SER A 214 -52.35 -14.34 55.85
CA SER A 214 -52.41 -15.62 55.11
C SER A 214 -53.80 -15.84 54.50
N ALA A 215 -53.83 -16.35 53.26
CA ALA A 215 -55.03 -16.81 52.58
C ALA A 215 -55.20 -18.33 52.72
N ALA A 216 -56.42 -18.75 53.08
CA ALA A 216 -57.09 -20.03 52.79
C ALA A 216 -58.43 -19.97 53.55
N ALA A 217 -59.61 -20.27 53.00
CA ALA A 217 -60.06 -20.82 51.74
C ALA A 217 -61.50 -20.32 51.49
#